data_AF-A0A562QMK2-F1
#
_entry.id   AF-A0A562QMK2-F1
#
_cell.length_a   1.000
_cell.length_b   1.000
_cell.length_c   1.000
_cell.angle_alpha   90.00
_cell.angle_beta   90.00
_cell.angle_gamma   90.00
#
_symmetry.space_group_name_H-M   'P 1'
#
loop_
_entity.id
_entity.type
_entity.pdbx_description
1 polymer ?
#
loop_
_entity_poly.entity_id
_entity_poly.type
_entity_poly.pdbx_seq_one_letter_code
_entity_poly.pdbx_strand_id
1 'polypeptide(L)'
;MKKEVLTKKTLLSWLILHRVSVGNTTQDISIKIPKYISLYTCSSTTRAKLSTLYKSLTYKEYLMPSYHHAQKPFTITLNGKEYLKMQCEEWLKTVQAHLLCINKGIEACHFTTYDRLKSSLTELDYPFVGQYLEYKNVVPFFILQELNNSDELMKTVPNIRSQLLKHYGWVCSMPTLTRIVGELVAKGLILVSNEQNELSKKFQLNKGQEALFSSYQDLALHELEIGKKKLEEMFSYFTRYQKREEDF
;
A
#
# COMPACT_ATOMS: atom_id res chain seq x y z
N MET A 1 10.85 11.47 20.04
CA MET A 1 9.93 11.76 18.91
C MET A 1 9.15 10.49 18.57
N LYS A 2 7.85 10.56 18.23
CA LYS A 2 7.03 9.36 17.97
C LYS A 2 7.22 8.86 16.52
N LYS A 3 7.44 7.55 16.35
CA LYS A 3 7.41 6.89 15.04
C LYS A 3 6.01 7.00 14.44
N GLU A 4 5.90 7.36 13.17
CA GLU A 4 4.61 7.47 12.49
C GLU A 4 4.48 6.34 11.47
N VAL A 5 3.29 5.74 11.41
CA VAL A 5 2.98 4.73 10.40
C VAL A 5 3.04 5.38 9.01
N LEU A 6 3.61 4.66 8.04
CA LEU A 6 3.65 5.10 6.65
C LEU A 6 2.21 5.13 6.09
N THR A 7 1.73 6.32 5.71
CA THR A 7 0.40 6.55 5.14
C THR A 7 0.53 7.60 4.04
N LYS A 8 -0.44 7.70 3.12
CA LYS A 8 -0.53 8.83 2.16
C LYS A 8 -0.42 10.20 2.83
N LYS A 9 -0.91 10.37 4.06
CA LYS A 9 -0.83 11.66 4.76
C LYS A 9 0.57 11.92 5.31
N THR A 10 1.16 10.93 5.98
CA THR A 10 2.49 11.05 6.60
C THR A 10 3.57 11.13 5.53
N LEU A 11 3.47 10.34 4.46
CA LEU A 11 4.36 10.43 3.29
C LEU A 11 4.29 11.82 2.62
N LEU A 12 3.09 12.36 2.42
CA LEU A 12 2.94 13.71 1.84
C LEU A 12 3.56 14.79 2.75
N SER A 13 3.40 14.64 4.07
CA SER A 13 4.00 15.53 5.07
C SER A 13 5.53 15.47 5.02
N TRP A 14 6.09 14.26 4.95
CA TRP A 14 7.52 14.03 4.83
C TRP A 14 8.09 14.59 3.51
N LEU A 15 7.38 14.41 2.39
CA LEU A 15 7.77 15.00 1.09
C LEU A 15 7.80 16.53 1.16
N ILE A 16 6.82 17.17 1.79
CA ILE A 16 6.82 18.62 2.00
C ILE A 16 8.08 19.03 2.77
N LEU A 17 8.36 18.39 3.90
CA LEU A 17 9.53 18.69 4.73
C LEU A 17 10.83 18.54 3.93
N HIS A 18 11.00 17.44 3.22
CA HIS A 18 12.20 17.19 2.41
C HIS A 18 12.35 18.23 1.29
N ARG A 19 11.25 18.62 0.63
CA ARG A 19 11.34 19.65 -0.41
C ARG A 19 11.65 21.03 0.14
N VAL A 20 11.14 21.37 1.34
CA VAL A 20 11.51 22.61 2.02
C VAL A 20 12.97 22.58 2.46
N SER A 21 13.50 21.44 2.93
CA SER A 21 14.91 21.32 3.35
C SER A 21 15.90 21.55 2.21
N VAL A 22 15.55 21.14 0.99
CA VAL A 22 16.36 21.41 -0.23
C VAL A 22 16.01 22.75 -0.90
N GLY A 23 15.19 23.58 -0.26
CA GLY A 23 14.96 24.98 -0.66
C GLY A 23 13.89 25.22 -1.73
N ASN A 24 12.98 24.27 -1.98
CA ASN A 24 11.87 24.49 -2.91
C ASN A 24 10.82 25.47 -2.35
N THR A 25 10.14 26.17 -3.26
CA THR A 25 8.97 27.00 -2.93
C THR A 25 7.71 26.15 -2.70
N THR A 26 6.71 26.69 -2.01
CA THR A 26 5.40 26.04 -1.83
C THR A 26 4.70 25.74 -3.16
N GLN A 27 4.84 26.66 -4.13
CA GLN A 27 4.29 26.50 -5.48
C GLN A 27 4.98 25.35 -6.22
N ASP A 28 6.31 25.29 -6.18
CA ASP A 28 7.08 24.18 -6.76
C ASP A 28 6.66 22.83 -6.18
N ILE A 29 6.49 22.75 -4.86
CA ILE A 29 6.10 21.54 -4.16
C ILE A 29 4.73 21.08 -4.63
N SER A 30 3.76 21.99 -4.75
CA SER A 30 2.40 21.65 -5.19
C SER A 30 2.33 21.08 -6.61
N ILE A 31 3.23 21.52 -7.50
CA ILE A 31 3.29 21.09 -8.90
C ILE A 31 4.14 19.81 -9.05
N LYS A 32 5.21 19.68 -8.27
CA LYS A 32 6.24 18.64 -8.46
C LYS A 32 6.07 17.42 -7.56
N ILE A 33 5.25 17.45 -6.50
CA ILE A 33 5.00 16.26 -5.65
C ILE A 33 4.61 15.01 -6.46
N PRO A 34 3.68 15.07 -7.42
CA PRO A 34 3.34 13.92 -8.28
C PRO A 34 4.54 13.39 -9.10
N LYS A 35 5.53 14.24 -9.39
CA LYS A 35 6.76 13.86 -10.09
C LYS A 35 7.79 13.19 -9.16
N TYR A 36 7.66 13.35 -7.84
CA TYR A 36 8.58 12.76 -6.87
C TYR A 36 8.18 11.35 -6.46
N ILE A 37 6.87 11.09 -6.30
CA ILE A 37 6.32 9.75 -6.06
C ILE A 37 5.01 9.64 -6.86
N SER A 38 4.99 8.68 -7.79
CA SER A 38 3.87 8.41 -8.73
C SER A 38 2.55 8.00 -8.06
N LEU A 39 2.57 7.81 -6.74
CA LEU A 39 1.44 7.51 -5.87
C LEU A 39 0.44 8.67 -5.71
N TYR A 40 0.86 9.91 -6.01
CA TYR A 40 0.01 11.10 -5.95
C TYR A 40 -0.39 11.56 -7.35
N THR A 41 -1.69 11.80 -7.55
CA THR A 41 -2.19 12.46 -8.77
C THR A 41 -2.29 13.97 -8.57
N CYS A 42 -2.13 14.72 -9.67
CA CYS A 42 -2.27 16.17 -9.67
C CYS A 42 -3.77 16.53 -9.72
N SER A 43 -4.42 16.60 -8.55
CA SER A 43 -5.83 16.97 -8.42
C SER A 43 -6.00 18.26 -7.62
N SER A 44 -7.13 18.97 -7.82
CA SER A 44 -7.50 20.14 -7.00
C SER A 44 -7.54 19.81 -5.49
N THR A 45 -7.92 18.57 -5.15
CA THR A 45 -7.91 18.08 -3.76
C THR A 45 -6.50 17.99 -3.18
N THR A 46 -5.48 17.74 -4.00
CA THR A 46 -4.08 17.69 -3.56
C THR A 46 -3.62 19.07 -3.05
N ARG A 47 -3.98 20.16 -3.74
CA ARG A 47 -3.62 21.53 -3.33
C ARG A 47 -4.25 21.94 -1.99
N ALA A 48 -5.53 21.66 -1.78
CA ALA A 48 -6.20 21.94 -0.51
C ALA A 48 -5.60 21.14 0.67
N LYS A 49 -5.21 19.89 0.42
CA LYS A 49 -4.50 19.05 1.40
C LYS A 49 -3.15 19.64 1.79
N LEU A 50 -2.39 20.19 0.83
CA LEU A 50 -1.07 20.79 1.11
C LEU A 50 -1.16 21.97 2.09
N SER A 51 -2.10 22.90 1.88
CA SER A 51 -2.33 24.04 2.80
C SER A 51 -2.53 23.58 4.26
N THR A 52 -3.38 22.57 4.44
CA THR A 52 -3.68 22.01 5.77
C THR A 52 -2.45 21.32 6.38
N LEU A 53 -1.65 20.63 5.55
CA LEU A 53 -0.42 19.99 5.99
C LEU A 53 0.66 20.99 6.40
N TYR A 54 0.83 22.11 5.69
CA TYR A 54 1.75 23.17 6.12
C TYR A 54 1.40 23.69 7.51
N LYS A 55 0.12 24.01 7.77
CA LYS A 55 -0.33 24.42 9.11
C LYS A 55 -0.04 23.36 10.17
N SER A 56 -0.33 22.09 9.86
CA SER A 56 -0.07 20.98 10.78
C SER A 56 1.42 20.79 11.07
N LEU A 57 2.29 20.97 10.07
CA LEU A 57 3.75 20.84 10.21
C LEU A 57 4.34 22.01 11.01
N THR A 58 3.78 23.21 10.88
CA THR A 58 4.15 24.36 11.73
C THR A 58 3.71 24.16 13.18
N TYR A 59 2.48 23.67 13.41
CA TYR A 59 2.00 23.36 14.76
C TYR A 59 2.84 22.26 15.45
N LYS A 60 3.34 21.29 14.67
CA LYS A 60 4.28 20.26 15.15
C LYS A 60 5.73 20.75 15.31
N GLU A 61 5.99 22.03 15.04
CA GLU A 61 7.32 22.65 15.07
C GLU A 61 8.33 22.01 14.11
N TYR A 62 7.87 21.39 13.02
CA TYR A 62 8.74 20.83 11.97
C TYR A 62 9.09 21.86 10.90
N LEU A 63 8.23 22.86 10.72
CA LEU A 63 8.44 24.03 9.88
C LEU A 63 8.28 25.30 10.70
N MET A 64 9.04 26.33 10.37
CA MET A 64 8.83 27.70 10.86
C MET A 64 8.63 28.67 9.69
N PRO A 65 7.79 29.71 9.83
CA PRO A 65 7.67 30.75 8.81
C PRO A 65 9.01 31.47 8.59
N SER A 66 9.36 31.73 7.33
CA SER A 66 10.51 32.56 7.00
C SER A 66 10.05 33.98 6.70
N TYR A 67 10.48 34.94 7.51
CA TYR A 67 10.13 36.36 7.33
C TYR A 67 11.06 37.08 6.34
N HIS A 68 12.15 36.44 5.93
CA HIS A 68 13.21 37.08 5.12
C HIS A 68 13.17 36.71 3.64
N HIS A 69 12.36 35.73 3.24
CA HIS A 69 12.28 35.24 1.86
C HIS A 69 10.84 35.10 1.40
N ALA A 70 10.29 36.14 0.75
CA ALA A 70 8.93 36.13 0.21
C ALA A 70 8.64 34.93 -0.72
N GLN A 71 9.67 34.38 -1.38
CA GLN A 71 9.56 33.20 -2.25
C GLN A 71 9.68 31.86 -1.49
N LYS A 72 10.24 31.85 -0.28
CA LYS A 72 10.42 30.65 0.56
C LYS A 72 9.76 30.87 1.92
N PRO A 73 8.42 30.78 2.00
CA PRO A 73 7.67 31.18 3.20
C PRO A 73 7.91 30.27 4.41
N PHE A 74 8.62 29.15 4.26
CA PHE A 74 8.92 28.22 5.34
C PHE A 74 10.39 27.78 5.31
N THR A 75 10.96 27.60 6.49
CA THR A 75 12.23 26.91 6.72
C THR A 75 12.00 25.67 7.60
N ILE A 76 12.83 24.65 7.41
CA ILE A 76 12.77 23.44 8.24
C ILE A 76 13.48 23.68 9.58
N THR A 77 12.90 23.19 10.68
CA THR A 77 13.50 23.26 12.02
C THR A 77 14.45 22.07 12.27
N LEU A 78 15.18 22.08 13.38
CA LEU A 78 15.97 20.91 13.80
C LEU A 78 15.07 19.69 14.03
N ASN A 79 13.95 19.87 14.73
CA ASN A 79 12.94 18.82 14.95
C ASN A 79 12.40 18.25 13.62
N GLY A 80 12.20 19.11 12.61
CA GLY A 80 11.79 18.68 11.28
C GLY A 80 12.84 17.84 10.56
N LYS A 81 14.13 18.18 10.70
CA LYS A 81 15.26 17.40 10.15
C LYS A 81 15.37 16.03 10.82
N GLU A 82 15.32 15.99 12.15
CA GLU A 82 15.33 14.73 12.90
C GLU A 82 14.16 13.83 12.48
N TYR A 83 12.96 14.42 12.31
CA TYR A 83 11.78 13.69 11.84
C TYR A 83 12.03 13.09 10.45
N LEU A 84 12.58 13.86 9.51
CA LEU A 84 12.88 13.37 8.16
C LEU A 84 13.78 12.13 8.19
N LYS A 85 14.89 12.19 8.94
CA LYS A 85 15.85 11.09 9.07
C LYS A 85 15.20 9.86 9.69
N MET A 86 14.60 10.03 10.87
CA MET A 86 13.99 8.92 11.62
C MET A 86 12.89 8.21 10.82
N GLN A 87 12.02 8.95 10.14
CA GLN A 87 10.97 8.32 9.33
C GLN A 87 11.54 7.64 8.08
N CYS A 88 12.58 8.20 7.44
CA CYS A 88 13.18 7.59 6.26
C CYS A 88 13.77 6.21 6.58
N GLU A 89 14.51 6.08 7.68
CA GLU A 89 15.11 4.81 8.12
C GLU A 89 14.05 3.74 8.39
N GLU A 90 12.96 4.11 9.07
CA GLU A 90 11.88 3.19 9.40
C GLU A 90 11.05 2.81 8.17
N TRP A 91 10.70 3.79 7.33
CA TRP A 91 9.89 3.55 6.14
C TRP A 91 10.65 2.80 5.05
N LEU A 92 11.99 2.87 4.99
CA LEU A 92 12.79 1.98 4.14
C LEU A 92 12.55 0.50 4.46
N LYS A 93 12.52 0.15 5.76
CA LYS A 93 12.25 -1.22 6.21
C LYS A 93 10.82 -1.65 5.84
N THR A 94 9.84 -0.77 6.05
CA THR A 94 8.45 -1.01 5.68
C THR A 94 8.28 -1.21 4.16
N VAL A 95 8.87 -0.33 3.33
CA VAL A 95 8.82 -0.45 1.87
C VAL A 95 9.52 -1.73 1.38
N GLN A 96 10.64 -2.12 1.98
CA GLN A 96 11.32 -3.37 1.67
C GLN A 96 10.46 -4.59 1.98
N ALA A 97 9.79 -4.61 3.14
CA ALA A 97 8.87 -5.69 3.51
C ALA A 97 7.66 -5.77 2.55
N HIS A 98 7.16 -4.62 2.07
CA HIS A 98 6.13 -4.58 1.05
C HIS A 98 6.59 -5.08 -0.31
N LEU A 99 7.79 -4.72 -0.75
CA LEU A 99 8.39 -5.24 -1.99
C LEU A 99 8.51 -6.76 -1.95
N LEU A 100 8.93 -7.31 -0.81
CA LEU A 100 8.98 -8.76 -0.62
C LEU A 100 7.60 -9.41 -0.79
N CYS A 101 6.55 -8.82 -0.20
CA CYS A 101 5.20 -9.38 -0.33
C CYS A 101 4.64 -9.27 -1.75
N ILE A 102 4.91 -8.17 -2.47
CA ILE A 102 4.51 -8.08 -3.87
C ILE A 102 5.25 -9.12 -4.72
N ASN A 103 6.57 -9.30 -4.53
CA ASN A 103 7.33 -10.30 -5.27
C ASN A 103 6.78 -11.71 -5.03
N LYS A 104 6.45 -12.07 -3.78
CA LYS A 104 5.77 -13.33 -3.48
C LYS A 104 4.40 -13.44 -4.17
N GLY A 105 3.66 -12.34 -4.23
CA GLY A 105 2.39 -12.30 -4.94
C GLY A 105 2.53 -12.53 -6.44
N ILE A 106 3.57 -11.94 -7.06
CA ILE A 106 3.93 -12.15 -8.47
C ILE A 106 4.33 -13.61 -8.71
N GLU A 107 5.17 -14.18 -7.85
CA GLU A 107 5.54 -15.60 -7.91
C GLU A 107 4.30 -16.50 -7.85
N ALA A 108 3.36 -16.22 -6.94
CA ALA A 108 2.10 -16.95 -6.85
C ALA A 108 1.18 -16.78 -8.08
N CYS A 109 1.36 -15.72 -8.88
CA CYS A 109 0.71 -15.59 -10.19
C CYS A 109 1.42 -16.39 -11.28
N HIS A 110 2.68 -16.80 -11.12
CA HIS A 110 3.41 -17.61 -12.09
C HIS A 110 3.33 -19.11 -11.80
N PHE A 111 3.27 -19.49 -10.52
CA PHE A 111 3.25 -20.89 -10.09
C PHE A 111 1.86 -21.31 -9.58
N THR A 112 1.28 -22.34 -10.19
CA THR A 112 0.01 -22.93 -9.77
C THR A 112 0.08 -23.56 -8.38
N THR A 113 1.25 -24.09 -8.00
CA THR A 113 1.58 -24.57 -6.65
C THR A 113 2.67 -23.68 -6.05
N TYR A 114 2.27 -22.81 -5.11
CA TYR A 114 3.21 -21.95 -4.38
C TYR A 114 3.41 -22.48 -2.96
N ASP A 115 4.68 -22.60 -2.56
CA ASP A 115 5.02 -22.98 -1.20
C ASP A 115 4.61 -21.83 -0.26
N ARG A 116 3.61 -22.08 0.61
CA ARG A 116 2.92 -21.07 1.44
C ARG A 116 3.87 -20.47 2.50
N LEU A 117 4.82 -19.65 2.07
CA LEU A 117 5.78 -18.98 2.94
C LEU A 117 5.09 -17.84 3.70
N LYS A 118 5.11 -17.90 5.04
CA LYS A 118 4.53 -16.88 5.92
C LYS A 118 4.97 -15.46 5.50
N SER A 119 4.00 -14.54 5.48
CA SER A 119 4.28 -13.12 5.32
C SER A 119 5.04 -12.58 6.53
N SER A 120 5.96 -11.66 6.29
CA SER A 120 6.71 -10.94 7.33
C SER A 120 6.05 -9.61 7.72
N LEU A 121 4.92 -9.23 7.11
CA LEU A 121 4.22 -7.98 7.41
C LEU A 121 3.33 -8.11 8.64
N THR A 122 3.30 -7.05 9.46
CA THR A 122 2.34 -6.93 10.57
C THR A 122 1.06 -6.24 10.11
N GLU A 123 -0.02 -6.31 10.91
CA GLU A 123 -1.27 -5.59 10.61
C GLU A 123 -1.07 -4.06 10.54
N LEU A 124 -0.03 -3.51 11.17
CA LEU A 124 0.26 -2.07 11.21
C LEU A 124 0.98 -1.57 9.94
N ASP A 125 1.76 -2.41 9.28
CA ASP A 125 2.42 -2.07 8.01
C ASP A 125 1.40 -2.00 6.86
N TYR A 126 0.27 -2.69 7.04
CA TYR A 126 -0.60 -3.07 5.97
C TYR A 126 -1.48 -1.98 5.32
N PRO A 127 -2.02 -0.98 6.07
CA PRO A 127 -2.87 0.04 5.49
C PRO A 127 -2.22 0.83 4.36
N PHE A 128 -0.88 0.83 4.28
CA PHE A 128 -0.15 1.48 3.20
C PHE A 128 -0.15 0.68 1.89
N VAL A 129 -0.14 -0.65 1.97
CA VAL A 129 -0.25 -1.53 0.80
C VAL A 129 -1.49 -1.18 0.00
N GLY A 130 -2.59 -0.96 0.73
CA GLY A 130 -3.92 -0.52 0.25
C GLY A 130 -3.91 0.67 -0.72
N GLN A 131 -2.82 1.43 -0.76
CA GLN A 131 -2.81 2.79 -1.29
C GLN A 131 -2.09 2.93 -2.64
N TYR A 132 -1.34 1.93 -3.09
CA TYR A 132 -0.60 1.94 -4.36
C TYR A 132 -0.97 0.82 -5.34
N LEU A 133 -1.64 -0.23 -4.85
CA LEU A 133 -2.31 -1.25 -5.66
C LEU A 133 -3.79 -0.87 -5.80
N GLU A 134 -4.40 -1.12 -6.96
CA GLU A 134 -5.82 -0.85 -7.17
C GLU A 134 -6.73 -1.96 -6.59
N TYR A 135 -6.15 -3.09 -6.16
CA TYR A 135 -6.79 -4.24 -5.49
C TYR A 135 -7.92 -4.93 -6.23
N LYS A 136 -8.32 -4.39 -7.37
CA LYS A 136 -9.53 -4.78 -8.06
C LYS A 136 -9.47 -6.24 -8.47
N ASN A 137 -8.28 -6.72 -8.87
CA ASN A 137 -8.09 -8.09 -9.32
C ASN A 137 -7.17 -8.91 -8.40
N VAL A 138 -6.26 -8.25 -7.67
CA VAL A 138 -5.33 -8.91 -6.73
C VAL A 138 -6.05 -9.72 -5.64
N VAL A 139 -6.97 -9.09 -4.89
CA VAL A 139 -7.66 -9.79 -3.77
C VAL A 139 -8.56 -10.92 -4.28
N PRO A 140 -9.40 -10.71 -5.32
CA PRO A 140 -10.15 -11.81 -5.91
C PRO A 140 -9.27 -12.98 -6.36
N PHE A 141 -8.15 -12.71 -7.05
CA PHE A 141 -7.21 -13.76 -7.47
C PHE A 141 -6.72 -14.59 -6.28
N PHE A 142 -6.22 -13.95 -5.22
CA PHE A 142 -5.73 -14.68 -4.05
C PHE A 142 -6.82 -15.43 -3.28
N ILE A 143 -8.07 -14.96 -3.29
CA ILE A 143 -9.19 -15.75 -2.77
C ILE A 143 -9.34 -17.05 -3.56
N LEU A 144 -9.38 -16.93 -4.90
CA LEU A 144 -9.56 -18.08 -5.78
C LEU A 144 -8.38 -19.06 -5.65
N GLN A 145 -7.15 -18.54 -5.61
CA GLN A 145 -5.94 -19.34 -5.43
C GLN A 145 -5.94 -20.06 -4.07
N GLU A 146 -6.40 -19.39 -3.02
CA GLU A 146 -6.48 -20.01 -1.70
C GLU A 146 -7.57 -21.07 -1.63
N LEU A 147 -8.66 -20.94 -2.39
CA LEU A 147 -9.68 -21.99 -2.55
C LEU A 147 -9.18 -23.14 -3.44
N ASN A 148 -8.38 -22.86 -4.47
CA ASN A 148 -7.78 -23.86 -5.36
C ASN A 148 -6.82 -24.80 -4.61
N ASN A 149 -6.00 -24.22 -3.73
CA ASN A 149 -5.01 -24.93 -2.90
C ASN A 149 -5.62 -25.62 -1.66
N SER A 150 -6.93 -25.86 -1.64
CA SER A 150 -7.61 -26.64 -0.61
C SER A 150 -8.21 -27.84 -1.30
N ASP A 151 -7.55 -28.99 -1.18
CA ASP A 151 -7.95 -30.19 -1.93
C ASP A 151 -9.39 -30.62 -1.65
N GLU A 152 -9.97 -30.32 -0.48
CA GLU A 152 -11.36 -30.71 -0.16
C GLU A 152 -12.09 -29.86 0.89
N LEU A 153 -11.44 -28.85 1.49
CA LEU A 153 -12.03 -28.11 2.61
C LEU A 153 -12.68 -26.81 2.14
N MET A 154 -14.01 -26.79 2.11
CA MET A 154 -14.75 -25.54 1.95
C MET A 154 -14.33 -24.54 3.06
N LYS A 155 -14.04 -23.30 2.69
CA LYS A 155 -13.56 -22.26 3.62
C LYS A 155 -14.65 -21.25 3.94
N THR A 156 -14.66 -20.69 5.14
CA THR A 156 -15.51 -19.55 5.51
C THR A 156 -14.79 -18.23 5.21
N VAL A 157 -15.53 -17.11 5.09
CA VAL A 157 -14.90 -15.78 4.88
C VAL A 157 -13.84 -15.45 5.95
N PRO A 158 -14.05 -15.70 7.26
CA PRO A 158 -12.99 -15.52 8.26
C PRO A 158 -11.75 -16.38 8.02
N ASN A 159 -11.91 -17.62 7.56
CA ASN A 159 -10.78 -18.48 7.21
C ASN A 159 -10.00 -17.90 6.04
N ILE A 160 -10.69 -17.51 4.96
CA ILE A 160 -10.09 -16.86 3.79
C ILE A 160 -9.29 -15.63 4.21
N ARG A 161 -9.86 -14.74 5.03
CA ARG A 161 -9.17 -13.54 5.55
C ARG A 161 -7.87 -13.89 6.26
N SER A 162 -7.91 -14.88 7.14
CA SER A 162 -6.74 -15.32 7.91
C SER A 162 -5.63 -15.88 7.02
N GLN A 163 -5.98 -16.69 6.02
CA GLN A 163 -5.00 -17.25 5.08
C GLN A 163 -4.41 -16.18 4.17
N LEU A 164 -5.23 -15.23 3.70
CA LEU A 164 -4.76 -14.09 2.90
C LEU A 164 -3.66 -13.32 3.64
N LEU A 165 -3.93 -12.95 4.90
CA LEU A 165 -2.96 -12.28 5.77
C LEU A 165 -1.71 -13.15 5.97
N LYS A 166 -1.90 -14.41 6.37
CA LYS A 166 -0.81 -15.31 6.74
C LYS A 166 0.14 -15.62 5.57
N HIS A 167 -0.38 -15.94 4.40
CA HIS A 167 0.42 -16.41 3.27
C HIS A 167 0.89 -15.28 2.36
N TYR A 168 0.12 -14.20 2.28
CA TYR A 168 0.36 -13.16 1.27
C TYR A 168 0.42 -11.75 1.86
N GLY A 169 0.24 -11.57 3.17
CA GLY A 169 0.19 -10.26 3.82
C GLY A 169 -1.18 -9.60 3.76
N TRP A 170 -1.94 -9.74 2.68
CA TRP A 170 -3.40 -9.87 2.61
C TRP A 170 -4.38 -9.30 3.68
N VAL A 171 -4.33 -8.08 4.23
CA VAL A 171 -5.44 -7.52 5.05
C VAL A 171 -6.55 -6.91 4.20
N CYS A 172 -7.76 -7.42 4.38
CA CYS A 172 -8.99 -6.83 3.90
C CYS A 172 -9.96 -6.68 5.07
N SER A 173 -10.75 -5.60 5.10
CA SER A 173 -11.84 -5.49 6.08
C SER A 173 -12.89 -6.56 5.79
N MET A 174 -13.55 -7.07 6.83
CA MET A 174 -14.60 -8.09 6.65
C MET A 174 -15.69 -7.66 5.65
N PRO A 175 -16.25 -6.44 5.70
CA PRO A 175 -17.26 -6.01 4.73
C PRO A 175 -16.76 -6.02 3.29
N THR A 176 -15.53 -5.55 3.06
CA THR A 176 -14.93 -5.55 1.71
C THR A 176 -14.68 -6.97 1.23
N LEU A 177 -14.19 -7.87 2.10
CA LEU A 177 -13.95 -9.26 1.75
C LEU A 177 -15.25 -10.00 1.43
N THR A 178 -16.29 -9.84 2.26
CA THR A 178 -17.61 -10.43 2.02
C THR A 178 -18.19 -9.96 0.68
N ARG A 179 -18.06 -8.66 0.35
CA ARG A 179 -18.47 -8.13 -0.95
C ARG A 179 -17.74 -8.81 -2.11
N ILE A 180 -16.42 -8.91 -2.03
CA ILE A 180 -15.60 -9.54 -3.09
C ILE A 180 -15.98 -11.02 -3.26
N VAL A 181 -16.15 -11.76 -2.16
CA VAL A 181 -16.59 -13.15 -2.21
C VAL A 181 -17.97 -13.26 -2.86
N GLY A 182 -18.91 -12.38 -2.51
CA GLY A 182 -20.24 -12.32 -3.14
C GLY A 182 -20.18 -12.05 -4.66
N GLU A 183 -19.29 -11.17 -5.10
CA GLU A 183 -19.06 -10.91 -6.54
C GLU A 183 -18.50 -12.14 -7.26
N LEU A 184 -17.58 -12.89 -6.63
CA LEU A 184 -17.05 -14.12 -7.19
C LEU A 184 -18.09 -15.24 -7.27
N VAL A 185 -18.99 -15.32 -6.27
CA VAL A 185 -20.15 -16.23 -6.29
C VAL A 185 -21.12 -15.86 -7.42
N ALA A 186 -21.46 -14.58 -7.56
CA ALA A 186 -22.35 -14.11 -8.63
C ALA A 186 -21.79 -14.38 -10.04
N LYS A 187 -20.45 -14.38 -10.18
CA LYS A 187 -19.74 -14.75 -11.41
C LYS A 187 -19.61 -16.26 -11.63
N GLY A 188 -20.10 -17.09 -10.70
CA GLY A 188 -20.03 -18.56 -10.81
C GLY A 188 -18.65 -19.16 -10.55
N LEU A 189 -17.68 -18.39 -10.05
CA LEU A 189 -16.31 -18.85 -9.77
C LEU A 189 -16.20 -19.59 -8.43
N ILE A 190 -17.11 -19.30 -7.51
CA ILE A 190 -17.17 -19.91 -6.18
C ILE A 190 -18.55 -20.50 -5.97
N LEU A 191 -18.60 -21.75 -5.52
CA LEU A 191 -19.82 -22.42 -5.08
C LEU A 191 -19.99 -22.21 -3.57
N VAL A 192 -21.24 -22.10 -3.12
CA VAL A 192 -21.60 -21.82 -1.72
C VAL A 192 -22.42 -22.98 -1.15
N SER A 193 -22.15 -23.38 0.09
CA SER A 193 -23.02 -24.29 0.82
C SER A 193 -24.33 -23.60 1.23
N ASN A 194 -25.45 -24.34 1.20
CA ASN A 194 -26.73 -23.85 1.72
C ASN A 194 -26.69 -23.80 3.26
N GLU A 195 -26.17 -22.71 3.83
CA GLU A 195 -26.26 -22.40 5.25
C GLU A 195 -26.97 -21.07 5.49
N GLN A 196 -27.80 -21.01 6.54
CA GLN A 196 -28.65 -19.85 6.86
C GLN A 196 -27.87 -18.64 7.41
N ASN A 197 -26.66 -18.85 7.96
CA ASN A 197 -25.83 -17.77 8.54
C ASN A 197 -24.68 -17.38 7.59
N GLU A 198 -24.56 -16.09 7.27
CA GLU A 198 -23.58 -15.58 6.31
C GLU A 198 -22.11 -15.85 6.68
N LEU A 199 -21.79 -15.89 7.98
CA LEU A 199 -20.41 -16.12 8.45
C LEU A 199 -20.05 -17.61 8.49
N SER A 200 -21.04 -18.50 8.52
CA SER A 200 -20.84 -19.95 8.49
C SER A 200 -20.89 -20.53 7.08
N LYS A 201 -21.42 -19.78 6.10
CA LYS A 201 -21.36 -20.13 4.66
C LYS A 201 -19.96 -20.59 4.28
N LYS A 202 -19.91 -21.75 3.67
CA LYS A 202 -18.67 -22.37 3.22
C LYS A 202 -18.56 -22.23 1.70
N PHE A 203 -17.35 -21.93 1.25
CA PHE A 203 -17.04 -21.58 -0.13
C PHE A 203 -16.04 -22.59 -0.70
N GLN A 204 -16.26 -23.01 -1.94
CA GLN A 204 -15.34 -23.86 -2.69
C GLN A 204 -15.16 -23.32 -4.11
N LEU A 205 -14.00 -23.56 -4.71
CA LEU A 205 -13.74 -23.15 -6.09
C LEU A 205 -14.62 -23.95 -7.07
N ASN A 206 -15.21 -23.28 -8.05
CA ASN A 206 -15.83 -23.95 -9.18
C ASN A 206 -14.77 -24.29 -10.24
N LYS A 207 -14.25 -25.53 -10.20
CA LYS A 207 -13.22 -26.00 -11.15
C LYS A 207 -13.67 -25.98 -12.62
N GLY A 208 -14.98 -25.85 -12.91
CA GLY A 208 -15.48 -25.72 -14.29
C GLY A 208 -15.24 -24.34 -14.94
N GLN A 209 -14.61 -23.39 -14.24
CA GLN A 209 -14.42 -22.00 -14.69
C GLN A 209 -12.94 -21.59 -14.81
N GLU A 210 -12.07 -22.51 -15.25
CA GLU A 210 -10.62 -22.29 -15.37
C GLU A 210 -10.26 -21.06 -16.21
N ALA A 211 -10.95 -20.83 -17.33
CA ALA A 211 -10.68 -19.67 -18.19
C ALA A 211 -10.89 -18.32 -17.49
N LEU A 212 -11.94 -18.21 -16.66
CA LEU A 212 -12.19 -17.02 -15.86
C LEU A 212 -11.16 -16.87 -14.73
N PHE A 213 -10.72 -17.98 -14.13
CA PHE A 213 -9.65 -17.97 -13.14
C PHE A 213 -8.34 -17.42 -13.73
N SER A 214 -7.92 -17.91 -14.91
CA SER A 214 -6.73 -17.41 -15.61
C SER A 214 -6.83 -15.91 -15.93
N SER A 215 -8.02 -15.40 -16.27
CA SER A 215 -8.20 -13.96 -16.50
C SER A 215 -7.92 -13.11 -15.25
N TYR A 216 -8.27 -13.61 -14.05
CA TYR A 216 -7.93 -12.92 -12.79
C TYR A 216 -6.44 -13.00 -12.48
N GLN A 217 -5.79 -14.11 -12.84
CA GLN A 217 -4.35 -14.28 -12.69
C GLN A 217 -3.56 -13.23 -13.49
N ASP A 218 -3.87 -13.07 -14.79
CA ASP A 218 -3.20 -12.09 -15.64
C ASP A 218 -3.44 -10.64 -15.17
N LEU A 219 -4.68 -10.32 -14.80
CA LEU A 219 -5.04 -8.99 -14.29
C LEU A 219 -4.38 -8.70 -12.93
N ALA A 220 -4.32 -9.69 -12.05
CA ALA A 220 -3.65 -9.57 -10.75
C ALA A 220 -2.14 -9.39 -10.93
N LEU A 221 -1.51 -10.16 -11.83
CA LEU A 221 -0.10 -10.02 -12.17
C LEU A 221 0.21 -8.60 -12.64
N HIS A 222 -0.58 -8.09 -13.59
CA HIS A 222 -0.41 -6.73 -14.11
C HIS A 222 -0.54 -5.66 -13.00
N GLU A 223 -1.54 -5.78 -12.11
CA GLU A 223 -1.70 -4.87 -10.98
C GLU A 223 -0.51 -4.94 -10.01
N LEU A 224 -0.01 -6.15 -9.72
CA LEU A 224 1.15 -6.37 -8.85
C LEU A 224 2.43 -5.78 -9.43
N GLU A 225 2.68 -5.93 -10.73
CA GLU A 225 3.84 -5.33 -11.41
C GLU A 225 3.80 -3.80 -11.37
N ILE A 226 2.63 -3.20 -11.60
CA ILE A 226 2.45 -1.75 -11.45
C ILE A 226 2.74 -1.32 -10.00
N GLY A 227 2.22 -2.05 -9.02
CA GLY A 227 2.47 -1.77 -7.60
C GLY A 227 3.94 -1.89 -7.22
N LYS A 228 4.62 -2.93 -7.72
CA LYS A 228 6.06 -3.16 -7.54
C LYS A 228 6.85 -1.95 -8.03
N LYS A 229 6.61 -1.51 -9.27
CA LYS A 229 7.30 -0.36 -9.85
C LYS A 229 7.15 0.91 -9.00
N LYS A 230 5.93 1.20 -8.51
CA LYS A 230 5.67 2.35 -7.62
C LYS A 230 6.43 2.24 -6.30
N LEU A 231 6.54 1.04 -5.73
CA LEU A 231 7.32 0.80 -4.52
C LEU A 231 8.83 0.91 -4.75
N GLU A 232 9.34 0.41 -5.88
CA GLU A 232 10.76 0.53 -6.25
C GLU A 232 11.17 1.99 -6.46
N GLU A 233 10.30 2.79 -7.10
CA GLU A 233 10.48 4.24 -7.22
C GLU A 233 10.58 4.92 -5.84
N MET A 234 9.69 4.54 -4.91
CA MET A 234 9.69 5.06 -3.54
C MET A 234 10.91 4.61 -2.73
N PHE A 235 11.29 3.34 -2.84
CA PHE A 235 12.48 2.79 -2.21
C PHE A 235 13.73 3.53 -2.69
N SER A 236 13.89 3.66 -4.01
CA SER A 236 14.98 4.44 -4.63
C SER A 236 15.00 5.90 -4.17
N TYR A 237 13.83 6.51 -3.98
CA TYR A 237 13.74 7.87 -3.44
C TYR A 237 14.29 7.95 -2.01
N PHE A 238 13.85 7.06 -1.11
CA PHE A 238 14.32 7.05 0.27
C PHE A 238 15.81 6.69 0.39
N THR A 239 16.28 5.70 -0.38
CA THR A 239 17.71 5.35 -0.39
C THR A 239 18.58 6.52 -0.84
N ARG A 240 18.15 7.29 -1.85
CA ARG A 240 18.88 8.49 -2.30
C ARG A 240 18.88 9.59 -1.25
N TYR A 241 17.79 9.74 -0.49
CA TYR A 241 17.74 10.70 0.61
C TYR A 241 18.72 10.29 1.72
N GLN A 242 18.67 9.03 2.16
CA GLN A 242 19.55 8.52 3.22
C GLN A 242 21.03 8.70 2.88
N LYS A 243 21.46 8.36 1.66
CA LYS A 243 22.85 8.55 1.23
C LYS A 243 23.31 10.00 1.29
N ARG A 244 22.45 10.95 0.89
CA ARG A 244 22.79 12.37 0.96
C ARG A 244 22.97 12.86 2.39
N GLU A 245 22.16 12.36 3.34
CA GLU A 245 22.29 12.73 4.75
C GLU A 245 23.52 12.10 5.43
N GLU A 246 24.12 11.06 4.84
CA GLU A 246 25.38 10.47 5.33
C GLU A 246 26.62 11.24 4.82
N ASP A 247 26.48 12.00 3.73
CA ASP A 247 27.54 12.83 3.13
C ASP A 247 27.66 14.25 3.76
N PHE A 248 26.78 14.61 4.70
CA PHE A 248 26.74 15.91 5.41
C PHE A 248 26.93 15.76 6.92
#